data_AF-A0A2S1LZJ4-F1
#
_entry.id   AF-A0A2S1LZJ4-F1
#
_cell.length_a   1.000
_cell.length_b   1.000
_cell.length_c   1.000
_cell.angle_alpha   90.00
_cell.angle_beta   90.00
_cell.angle_gamma   90.00
#
_symmetry.space_group_name_H-M   'P 1'
#
loop_
_entity.id
_entity.type
_entity.pdbx_description
1 polymer ?
#
loop_
_entity_poly.entity_id
_entity_poly.type
_entity_poly.pdbx_seq_one_letter_code
_entity_poly.pdbx_strand_id
1 'polypeptide(L)'
;MKRLSLCLTISFAVFMLASPFSIQRAEASSNVNKNIMGDSVLTASQMAAFVHSKNPSNIRLYGITVEELAQLFLIAGKHEGVRGDVAFVQALKETGYFKYGGDVVPEQNNYAGIGKTGGGVKGHYFDAPTTGVYAQIQHLKAYASKEPLNTPLVDPRYKYVTKGIAPTWPDLQGRWAMQPRGNYGDDILSIYREMQDFASKMKPPVENEGSITLPSKDPNPFPSDVSKNNEAYEAVQFFLKNDVIDGYDIDGKVYVKPYDNITRYQFVKILVQALGLKKDGDAPAFTDVNPHDKDYIYLETAASLGIVKGSNGKFMPYEKIKREHIAAMVYRATEQLLDYNQYSGQEKAFKDVNTSSEFYEAISKSSAAGVINGFSEIEFGPTKYATRAQGIMIIYRVIEKINEQANS
;
A
#
# COMPACT_ATOMS: atom_id res chain seq x y z
N MET A 1 -34.87 -83.28 48.25
CA MET A 1 -33.92 -82.20 47.88
C MET A 1 -34.70 -81.10 47.17
N LYS A 2 -34.38 -79.85 47.51
CA LYS A 2 -35.17 -78.61 47.28
C LYS A 2 -35.65 -78.41 45.84
N ARG A 3 -36.86 -77.87 45.70
CA ARG A 3 -37.17 -76.60 44.99
C ARG A 3 -38.68 -76.31 45.08
N LEU A 4 -39.04 -75.21 45.75
CA LEU A 4 -40.37 -74.60 45.69
C LEU A 4 -40.26 -73.35 44.82
N SER A 5 -41.09 -73.28 43.79
CA SER A 5 -41.26 -72.14 42.90
C SER A 5 -42.27 -71.17 43.52
N LEU A 6 -41.95 -69.87 43.60
CA LEU A 6 -42.98 -68.84 43.64
C LEU A 6 -42.52 -67.60 42.87
N CYS A 7 -43.37 -67.24 41.92
CA CYS A 7 -43.29 -66.12 41.01
C CYS A 7 -43.56 -64.80 41.77
N LEU A 8 -42.78 -63.75 41.51
CA LEU A 8 -43.17 -62.38 41.85
C LEU A 8 -42.78 -61.43 40.71
N THR A 9 -43.78 -60.67 40.28
CA THR A 9 -43.81 -59.71 39.18
C THR A 9 -42.94 -58.49 39.46
N ILE A 10 -42.24 -57.97 38.44
CA ILE A 10 -41.55 -56.67 38.49
C ILE A 10 -42.08 -55.78 37.37
N SER A 11 -42.59 -54.63 37.79
CA SER A 11 -43.12 -53.53 36.97
C SER A 11 -41.98 -52.73 36.33
N PHE A 12 -42.17 -52.33 35.08
CA PHE A 12 -41.25 -51.52 34.28
C PHE A 12 -41.48 -50.03 34.58
N ALA A 13 -40.48 -49.33 35.12
CA ALA A 13 -40.44 -47.87 35.16
C ALA A 13 -39.20 -47.39 34.39
N VAL A 14 -39.43 -46.73 33.26
CA VAL A 14 -38.38 -46.14 32.42
C VAL A 14 -38.01 -44.77 33.00
N PHE A 15 -36.84 -44.67 33.63
CA PHE A 15 -36.20 -43.39 33.95
C PHE A 15 -35.30 -42.99 32.78
N MET A 16 -35.66 -41.92 32.05
CA MET A 16 -34.72 -41.24 31.16
C MET A 16 -33.71 -40.46 32.02
N LEU A 17 -32.48 -40.98 32.08
CA LEU A 17 -31.34 -40.24 32.59
C LEU A 17 -30.90 -39.22 31.52
N ALA A 18 -31.16 -37.94 31.76
CA ALA A 18 -30.49 -36.87 31.05
C ALA A 18 -29.02 -36.82 31.51
N SER A 19 -28.11 -37.24 30.65
CA SER A 19 -26.67 -37.06 30.85
C SER A 19 -26.36 -35.56 30.93
N PRO A 20 -25.45 -35.10 31.81
CA PRO A 20 -24.96 -33.74 31.75
C PRO A 20 -24.19 -33.60 30.43
N PHE A 21 -24.75 -32.81 29.52
CA PHE A 21 -24.06 -32.36 28.32
C PHE A 21 -22.90 -31.48 28.81
N SER A 22 -21.73 -32.10 29.00
CA SER A 22 -20.50 -31.36 29.20
C SER A 22 -20.28 -30.60 27.89
N ILE A 23 -20.49 -29.29 27.90
CA ILE A 23 -20.00 -28.42 26.84
C ILE A 23 -18.47 -28.49 26.93
N GLN A 24 -17.91 -29.48 26.25
CA GLN A 24 -16.50 -29.48 25.92
C GLN A 24 -16.35 -28.36 24.90
N ARG A 25 -15.99 -27.18 25.40
CA ARG A 25 -15.60 -26.04 24.58
C ARG A 25 -14.45 -26.55 23.71
N ALA A 26 -14.72 -26.82 22.44
CA ALA A 26 -13.70 -27.17 21.48
C ALA A 26 -12.75 -25.97 21.39
N GLU A 27 -11.61 -26.07 22.05
CA GLU A 27 -10.47 -25.20 21.76
C GLU A 27 -10.02 -25.54 20.34
N ALA A 28 -10.56 -24.82 19.35
CA ALA A 28 -9.93 -24.71 18.05
C ALA A 28 -8.63 -23.92 18.26
N SER A 29 -7.56 -24.61 18.65
CA SER A 29 -6.20 -24.08 18.58
C SER A 29 -5.88 -23.87 17.10
N SER A 30 -6.20 -22.68 16.58
CA SER A 30 -5.63 -22.20 15.33
C SER A 30 -4.14 -22.06 15.56
N ASN A 31 -3.35 -22.92 14.92
CA ASN A 31 -1.91 -23.00 15.11
C ASN A 31 -1.26 -21.79 14.42
N VAL A 32 -1.31 -20.62 15.06
CA VAL A 32 -0.70 -19.39 14.55
C VAL A 32 0.78 -19.61 14.34
N ASN A 33 1.25 -19.32 13.12
CA ASN A 33 2.66 -19.38 12.77
C ASN A 33 3.47 -18.50 13.74
N LYS A 34 4.40 -19.12 14.47
CA LYS A 34 5.20 -18.46 15.49
C LYS A 34 6.46 -17.80 14.94
N ASN A 35 6.79 -18.00 13.66
CA ASN A 35 8.00 -17.44 13.06
C ASN A 35 7.87 -15.92 12.87
N ILE A 36 8.98 -15.21 13.08
CA ILE A 36 9.07 -13.78 12.79
C ILE A 36 9.23 -13.55 11.28
N MET A 37 9.98 -14.43 10.61
CA MET A 37 10.16 -14.39 9.15
C MET A 37 8.96 -15.06 8.44
N GLY A 38 8.59 -14.53 7.28
CA GLY A 38 7.55 -15.05 6.40
C GLY A 38 6.62 -13.96 5.87
N ASP A 39 5.65 -14.37 5.05
CA ASP A 39 4.69 -13.47 4.42
C ASP A 39 3.53 -13.11 5.34
N SER A 40 3.19 -11.82 5.36
CA SER A 40 1.98 -11.31 6.00
C SER A 40 0.74 -11.90 5.33
N VAL A 41 -0.30 -12.18 6.11
CA VAL A 41 -1.56 -12.76 5.60
C VAL A 41 -2.76 -11.83 5.76
N LEU A 42 -2.62 -10.76 6.56
CA LEU A 42 -3.67 -9.74 6.72
C LEU A 42 -3.38 -8.51 5.86
N THR A 43 -4.44 -7.90 5.34
CA THR A 43 -4.36 -6.66 4.56
C THR A 43 -4.27 -5.43 5.47
N ALA A 44 -3.78 -4.31 4.93
CA ALA A 44 -3.68 -3.06 5.68
C ALA A 44 -5.06 -2.58 6.17
N SER A 45 -6.10 -2.74 5.35
CA SER A 45 -7.48 -2.39 5.73
C SER A 45 -8.00 -3.24 6.89
N GLN A 46 -7.71 -4.55 6.90
CA GLN A 46 -8.09 -5.43 8.02
C GLN A 46 -7.37 -5.02 9.31
N MET A 47 -6.06 -4.72 9.21
CA MET A 47 -5.25 -4.27 10.33
C MET A 47 -5.74 -2.93 10.89
N ALA A 48 -6.02 -1.95 10.02
CA ALA A 48 -6.48 -0.63 10.44
C ALA A 48 -7.88 -0.66 11.06
N ALA A 49 -8.80 -1.41 10.45
CA ALA A 49 -10.15 -1.57 11.00
C ALA A 49 -10.13 -2.23 12.39
N PHE A 50 -9.22 -3.18 12.63
CA PHE A 50 -9.04 -3.76 13.95
C PHE A 50 -8.62 -2.71 14.98
N VAL A 51 -7.69 -1.82 14.64
CA VAL A 51 -7.26 -0.74 15.54
C VAL A 51 -8.41 0.21 15.86
N HIS A 52 -9.16 0.67 14.85
CA HIS A 52 -10.33 1.54 15.05
C HIS A 52 -11.39 0.89 15.95
N SER A 53 -11.54 -0.44 15.89
CA SER A 53 -12.44 -1.19 16.78
C SER A 53 -11.99 -1.19 18.24
N LYS A 54 -10.69 -1.13 18.50
CA LYS A 54 -10.09 -1.20 19.85
C LYS A 54 -9.83 0.19 20.45
N ASN A 55 -9.59 1.19 19.62
CA ASN A 55 -9.33 2.57 20.02
C ASN A 55 -10.07 3.56 19.09
N PRO A 56 -11.39 3.74 19.24
CA PRO A 56 -12.18 4.51 18.29
C PRO A 56 -12.01 6.04 18.39
N SER A 57 -11.42 6.56 19.47
CA SER A 57 -11.46 8.01 19.75
C SER A 57 -10.17 8.62 20.28
N ASN A 58 -9.11 7.84 20.49
CA ASN A 58 -7.86 8.34 21.08
C ASN A 58 -6.62 7.79 20.37
N ILE A 59 -6.68 7.69 19.04
CA ILE A 59 -5.53 7.32 18.21
C ILE A 59 -4.65 8.55 18.08
N ARG A 60 -3.38 8.42 18.47
CA ARG A 60 -2.41 9.52 18.46
C ARG A 60 -1.21 9.13 17.60
N LEU A 61 -1.31 9.37 16.30
CA LEU A 61 -0.20 9.17 15.38
C LEU A 61 0.31 10.53 14.88
N TYR A 62 1.63 10.63 14.66
CA TYR A 62 2.25 11.85 14.18
C TYR A 62 2.58 11.69 12.69
N GLY A 63 1.96 12.52 11.84
CA GLY A 63 2.28 12.58 10.42
C GLY A 63 1.77 11.43 9.54
N ILE A 64 1.06 10.44 10.10
CA ILE A 64 0.57 9.24 9.41
C ILE A 64 -0.80 8.79 9.96
N THR A 65 -1.66 8.21 9.12
CA THR A 65 -2.91 7.54 9.53
C THR A 65 -2.67 6.09 9.94
N VAL A 66 -3.68 5.42 10.50
CA VAL A 66 -3.57 3.99 10.86
C VAL A 66 -3.47 3.12 9.61
N GLU A 67 -4.22 3.47 8.57
CA GLU A 67 -4.26 2.80 7.27
C GLU A 67 -2.89 2.89 6.58
N GLU A 68 -2.31 4.10 6.54
CA GLU A 68 -0.97 4.34 6.00
C GLU A 68 0.10 3.59 6.80
N LEU A 69 -0.01 3.58 8.14
CA LEU A 69 0.93 2.88 9.01
C LEU A 69 0.84 1.36 8.84
N ALA A 70 -0.37 0.80 8.78
CA ALA A 70 -0.58 -0.63 8.52
C ALA A 70 0.01 -1.04 7.16
N GLN A 71 -0.24 -0.26 6.11
CA GLN A 71 0.34 -0.50 4.78
C GLN A 71 1.88 -0.42 4.82
N LEU A 72 2.43 0.53 5.57
CA LEU A 72 3.87 0.69 5.74
C LEU A 72 4.52 -0.52 6.41
N PHE A 73 3.88 -1.11 7.44
CA PHE A 73 4.35 -2.34 8.07
C PHE A 73 4.35 -3.53 7.11
N LEU A 74 3.33 -3.66 6.24
CA LEU A 74 3.28 -4.70 5.21
C LEU A 74 4.39 -4.52 4.17
N ILE A 75 4.64 -3.29 3.70
CA ILE A 75 5.71 -2.99 2.74
C ILE A 75 7.08 -3.29 3.35
N ALA A 76 7.37 -2.75 4.54
CA ALA A 76 8.65 -2.95 5.20
C ALA A 76 8.89 -4.44 5.53
N GLY A 77 7.84 -5.13 6.01
CA GLY A 77 7.86 -6.57 6.22
C GLY A 77 8.20 -7.35 4.96
N LYS A 78 7.52 -7.06 3.84
CA LYS A 78 7.78 -7.70 2.53
C LYS A 78 9.22 -7.49 2.06
N HIS A 79 9.77 -6.27 2.21
CA HIS A 79 11.15 -6.00 1.83
C HIS A 79 12.16 -6.84 2.61
N GLU A 80 11.94 -7.02 3.91
CA GLU A 80 12.90 -7.73 4.77
C GLU A 80 12.58 -9.23 4.96
N GLY A 81 11.42 -9.70 4.47
CA GLY A 81 10.93 -11.06 4.68
C GLY A 81 10.39 -11.29 6.09
N VAL A 82 9.99 -10.22 6.79
CA VAL A 82 9.41 -10.25 8.14
C VAL A 82 7.89 -10.15 8.05
N ARG A 83 7.20 -10.86 8.94
CA ARG A 83 5.75 -10.77 9.14
C ARG A 83 5.32 -9.38 9.60
N GLY A 84 5.08 -8.49 8.64
CA GLY A 84 4.72 -7.10 8.86
C GLY A 84 3.38 -6.94 9.59
N ASP A 85 2.43 -7.83 9.33
CA ASP A 85 1.15 -7.91 10.04
C ASP A 85 1.30 -8.21 11.54
N VAL A 86 2.20 -9.11 11.92
CA VAL A 86 2.49 -9.42 13.33
C VAL A 86 3.39 -8.36 13.97
N ALA A 87 4.32 -7.77 13.21
CA ALA A 87 5.13 -6.63 13.67
C ALA A 87 4.27 -5.39 13.97
N PHE A 88 3.21 -5.15 13.19
CA PHE A 88 2.23 -4.12 13.50
C PHE A 88 1.52 -4.41 14.83
N VAL A 89 1.18 -5.67 15.11
CA VAL A 89 0.61 -6.06 16.42
C VAL A 89 1.59 -5.80 17.57
N GLN A 90 2.88 -6.07 17.37
CA GLN A 90 3.90 -5.67 18.34
C GLN A 90 3.83 -4.16 18.62
N ALA A 91 3.69 -3.32 17.57
CA ALA A 91 3.51 -1.87 17.74
C ALA A 91 2.23 -1.51 18.51
N LEU A 92 1.12 -2.22 18.30
CA LEU A 92 -0.10 -2.05 19.10
C LEU A 92 0.14 -2.36 20.58
N LYS A 93 0.87 -3.45 20.87
CA LYS A 93 1.21 -3.81 22.26
C LYS A 93 2.07 -2.75 22.93
N GLU A 94 3.12 -2.28 22.25
CA GLU A 94 4.07 -1.31 22.79
C GLU A 94 3.46 0.08 23.02
N THR A 95 2.55 0.51 22.14
CA THR A 95 1.93 1.84 22.19
C THR A 95 0.59 1.88 22.92
N GLY A 96 0.05 0.71 23.30
CA GLY A 96 -1.30 0.60 23.83
C GLY A 96 -2.34 1.00 22.78
N TYR A 97 -2.29 0.38 21.60
CA TYR A 97 -3.16 0.67 20.44
C TYR A 97 -3.09 2.14 20.01
N PHE A 98 -1.88 2.71 19.98
CA PHE A 98 -1.61 4.11 19.66
C PHE A 98 -2.30 5.13 20.58
N LYS A 99 -2.72 4.73 21.77
CA LYS A 99 -3.17 5.64 22.83
C LYS A 99 -1.98 6.37 23.47
N TYR A 100 -0.86 5.66 23.58
CA TYR A 100 0.34 6.03 24.32
C TYR A 100 0.05 6.27 25.81
N GLY A 101 1.01 5.94 26.68
CA GLY A 101 0.81 6.02 28.13
C GLY A 101 2.05 5.73 28.97
N GLY A 102 3.20 5.58 28.31
CA GLY A 102 4.50 5.38 28.96
C GLY A 102 5.54 6.34 28.38
N ASP A 103 6.82 6.00 28.51
CA ASP A 103 7.92 6.91 28.12
C ASP A 103 8.07 7.17 26.60
N VAL A 104 7.27 6.50 25.76
CA VAL A 104 7.25 6.72 24.31
C VAL A 104 6.07 7.60 23.92
N VAL A 105 6.30 8.62 23.10
CA VAL A 105 5.31 9.59 22.60
C VAL A 105 5.13 9.49 21.09
N PRO A 106 3.96 9.89 20.53
CA PRO A 106 3.66 9.78 19.10
C PRO A 106 4.74 10.36 18.17
N GLU A 107 5.33 11.50 18.54
CA GLU A 107 6.30 12.25 17.75
C GLU A 107 7.63 11.51 17.59
N GLN A 108 7.88 10.46 18.37
CA GLN A 108 9.09 9.64 18.23
C GLN A 108 9.05 8.74 17.01
N ASN A 109 7.88 8.47 16.42
CA ASN A 109 7.69 7.42 15.42
C ASN A 109 8.32 6.07 15.84
N ASN A 110 8.45 5.83 17.14
CA ASN A 110 9.14 4.67 17.69
C ASN A 110 8.11 3.66 18.19
N TYR A 111 7.50 2.96 17.24
CA TYR A 111 6.37 2.08 17.51
C TYR A 111 6.75 0.84 18.31
N ALA A 112 8.03 0.51 18.42
CA ALA A 112 8.54 -0.71 19.04
C ALA A 112 9.31 -0.48 20.35
N GLY A 113 9.39 0.77 20.82
CA GLY A 113 10.14 1.13 22.03
C GLY A 113 11.66 0.94 21.91
N ILE A 114 12.23 1.04 20.72
CA ILE A 114 13.66 0.85 20.46
C ILE A 114 14.49 1.79 21.35
N GLY A 115 15.41 1.20 22.12
CA GLY A 115 16.33 1.92 22.99
C GLY A 115 15.72 2.43 24.29
N LYS A 116 14.47 2.09 24.61
CA LYS A 116 13.87 2.40 25.90
C LYS A 116 14.48 1.52 27.01
N THR A 117 14.95 2.14 28.09
CA THR A 117 15.45 1.43 29.28
C THR A 117 14.53 1.55 30.51
N GLY A 118 13.42 2.32 30.40
CA GLY A 118 12.51 2.63 31.50
C GLY A 118 13.01 3.80 32.38
N GLY A 119 12.13 4.34 33.22
CA GLY A 119 12.48 5.38 34.21
C GLY A 119 12.62 6.80 33.64
N GLY A 120 11.84 7.16 32.62
CA GLY A 120 11.86 8.50 32.02
C GLY A 120 12.92 8.72 30.92
N VAL A 121 13.77 7.72 30.64
CA VAL A 121 14.69 7.77 29.50
C VAL A 121 13.89 7.56 28.21
N LYS A 122 13.76 8.63 27.42
CA LYS A 122 13.08 8.60 26.13
C LYS A 122 13.85 7.68 25.18
N GLY A 123 13.14 6.74 24.53
CA GLY A 123 13.69 5.91 23.46
C GLY A 123 14.12 6.73 22.24
N HIS A 124 14.57 6.05 21.19
CA HIS A 124 14.97 6.74 19.95
C HIS A 124 13.82 7.53 19.32
N TYR A 125 14.18 8.63 18.68
CA TYR A 125 13.31 9.40 17.78
C TYR A 125 13.67 9.04 16.35
N PHE A 126 12.65 8.84 15.52
CA PHE A 126 12.79 8.65 14.08
C PHE A 126 12.10 9.81 13.37
N ASP A 127 12.82 10.42 12.43
CA ASP A 127 12.38 11.65 11.75
C ASP A 127 11.10 11.46 10.94
N ALA A 128 10.80 10.21 10.54
CA ALA A 128 9.59 9.85 9.81
C ALA A 128 9.00 8.52 10.29
N PRO A 129 7.67 8.32 10.13
CA PRO A 129 7.00 7.04 10.33
C PRO A 129 7.67 5.88 9.58
N THR A 130 8.09 6.11 8.34
CA THR A 130 8.82 5.15 7.50
C THR A 130 10.06 4.62 8.20
N THR A 131 10.95 5.51 8.64
CA THR A 131 12.18 5.17 9.35
C THR A 131 11.90 4.38 10.63
N GLY A 132 10.88 4.77 11.39
CA GLY A 132 10.47 4.08 12.61
C GLY A 132 10.01 2.64 12.39
N VAL A 133 9.18 2.42 11.37
CA VAL A 133 8.72 1.07 10.98
C VAL A 133 9.88 0.23 10.46
N TYR A 134 10.74 0.77 9.59
CA TYR A 134 11.91 0.04 9.10
C TYR A 134 12.88 -0.31 10.23
N ALA A 135 13.09 0.59 11.20
CA ALA A 135 13.93 0.29 12.36
C ALA A 135 13.38 -0.89 13.16
N GLN A 136 12.07 -0.95 13.38
CA GLN A 136 11.42 -2.10 14.03
C GLN A 136 11.61 -3.39 13.24
N ILE A 137 11.31 -3.36 11.93
CA ILE A 137 11.39 -4.54 11.07
C ILE A 137 12.83 -5.06 10.94
N GLN A 138 13.81 -4.16 10.81
CA GLN A 138 15.23 -4.54 10.78
C GLN A 138 15.67 -5.14 12.12
N HIS A 139 15.19 -4.62 13.25
CA HIS A 139 15.48 -5.20 14.57
C HIS A 139 14.89 -6.62 14.70
N LEU A 140 13.66 -6.83 14.21
CA LEU A 140 13.04 -8.15 14.15
C LEU A 140 13.80 -9.12 13.25
N LYS A 141 14.20 -8.70 12.05
CA LYS A 141 15.04 -9.52 11.15
C LYS A 141 16.37 -9.87 11.80
N ALA A 142 16.99 -8.93 12.50
CA ALA A 142 18.23 -9.20 13.24
C ALA A 142 18.05 -10.34 14.24
N TYR A 143 16.96 -10.35 15.01
CA TYR A 143 16.68 -11.45 15.92
C TYR A 143 16.40 -12.75 15.19
N ALA A 144 15.65 -12.69 14.10
CA ALA A 144 15.06 -13.89 13.49
C ALA A 144 15.92 -14.58 12.44
N SER A 145 16.85 -13.86 11.81
CA SER A 145 17.58 -14.35 10.64
C SER A 145 19.06 -13.97 10.68
N LYS A 146 19.88 -14.77 9.98
CA LYS A 146 21.29 -14.47 9.67
C LYS A 146 21.44 -13.78 8.31
N GLU A 147 20.38 -13.72 7.51
CA GLU A 147 20.39 -13.07 6.20
C GLU A 147 20.64 -11.55 6.33
N PRO A 148 21.36 -10.96 5.37
CA PRO A 148 21.61 -9.52 5.36
C PRO A 148 20.31 -8.72 5.19
N LEU A 149 20.34 -7.44 5.58
CA LEU A 149 19.24 -6.51 5.28
C LEU A 149 19.08 -6.33 3.77
N ASN A 150 17.83 -6.19 3.33
CA ASN A 150 17.49 -5.90 1.94
C ASN A 150 17.32 -4.39 1.72
N THR A 151 17.22 -3.61 2.79
CA THR A 151 17.08 -2.15 2.78
C THR A 151 18.23 -1.46 3.53
N PRO A 152 18.47 -0.17 3.30
CA PRO A 152 19.48 0.59 4.06
C PRO A 152 19.24 0.52 5.56
N LEU A 153 20.30 0.27 6.34
CA LEU A 153 20.22 0.17 7.79
C LEU A 153 19.78 1.50 8.42
N VAL A 154 18.66 1.47 9.15
CA VAL A 154 18.12 2.60 9.94
C VAL A 154 17.95 2.27 11.42
N ASP A 155 17.95 0.99 11.80
CA ASP A 155 17.91 0.58 13.21
C ASP A 155 19.24 0.91 13.92
N PRO A 156 19.25 1.88 14.87
CA PRO A 156 20.47 2.30 15.56
C PRO A 156 21.05 1.21 16.48
N ARG A 157 20.26 0.16 16.79
CA ARG A 157 20.63 -0.93 17.69
C ARG A 157 20.92 -2.23 16.95
N TYR A 158 20.83 -2.24 15.62
CA TYR A 158 20.99 -3.45 14.80
C TYR A 158 22.30 -4.19 15.11
N LYS A 159 23.40 -3.46 15.27
CA LYS A 159 24.73 -4.01 15.56
C LYS A 159 24.85 -4.75 16.90
N TYR A 160 23.94 -4.50 17.85
CA TYR A 160 23.97 -5.12 19.18
C TYR A 160 23.23 -6.46 19.23
N VAL A 161 22.48 -6.81 18.18
CA VAL A 161 21.70 -8.04 18.13
C VAL A 161 22.53 -9.16 17.49
N THR A 162 22.72 -10.26 18.22
CA THR A 162 23.26 -11.51 17.67
C THR A 162 22.29 -12.07 16.63
N LYS A 163 22.73 -12.20 15.38
CA LYS A 163 21.86 -12.52 14.25
C LYS A 163 21.28 -13.93 14.33
N GLY A 164 19.96 -14.05 14.17
CA GLY A 164 19.23 -15.33 14.18
C GLY A 164 19.09 -15.98 15.57
N ILE A 165 19.31 -15.24 16.66
CA ILE A 165 19.23 -15.76 18.03
C ILE A 165 17.79 -16.00 18.55
N ALA A 166 16.79 -15.45 17.87
CA ALA A 166 15.38 -15.57 18.22
C ALA A 166 14.49 -15.65 16.96
N PRO A 167 14.39 -16.84 16.32
CA PRO A 167 13.61 -17.04 15.10
C PRO A 167 12.08 -16.86 15.26
N THR A 168 11.55 -17.04 16.47
CA THR A 168 10.11 -17.01 16.74
C THR A 168 9.70 -15.88 17.67
N TRP A 169 8.44 -15.45 17.62
CA TRP A 169 7.91 -14.40 18.51
C TRP A 169 8.11 -14.73 20.00
N PRO A 170 7.86 -15.97 20.49
CA PRO A 170 8.17 -16.36 21.86
C PRO A 170 9.65 -16.21 22.25
N ASP A 171 10.59 -16.41 21.32
CA ASP A 171 12.04 -16.28 21.59
C ASP A 171 12.47 -14.84 21.91
N LEU A 172 11.61 -13.85 21.67
CA LEU A 172 11.85 -12.44 22.01
C LEU A 172 11.74 -12.17 23.53
N GLN A 173 11.16 -13.09 24.30
CA GLN A 173 11.15 -12.99 25.77
C GLN A 173 12.58 -13.03 26.32
N GLY A 174 12.91 -12.10 27.22
CA GLY A 174 14.26 -11.98 27.78
C GLY A 174 15.30 -11.40 26.80
N ARG A 175 14.89 -10.99 25.60
CA ARG A 175 15.77 -10.40 24.57
C ARG A 175 15.28 -9.03 24.11
N TRP A 176 14.04 -8.99 23.63
CA TRP A 176 13.32 -7.76 23.34
C TRP A 176 12.71 -7.21 24.63
N ALA A 177 11.86 -8.02 25.27
CA ALA A 177 11.31 -7.73 26.58
C ALA A 177 12.23 -8.30 27.66
N MET A 178 13.09 -7.46 28.23
CA MET A 178 14.17 -7.86 29.16
C MET A 178 13.71 -8.40 30.52
N GLN A 179 12.40 -8.52 30.77
CA GLN A 179 11.91 -9.11 32.01
C GLN A 179 12.24 -10.61 32.06
N PRO A 180 12.76 -11.14 33.19
CA PRO A 180 13.20 -12.53 33.28
C PRO A 180 12.05 -13.54 33.29
N ARG A 181 10.81 -13.09 33.53
CA ARG A 181 9.58 -13.89 33.45
C ARG A 181 8.55 -13.11 32.66
N GLY A 182 7.81 -13.78 31.79
CA GLY A 182 6.79 -13.18 30.95
C GLY A 182 6.50 -14.03 29.72
N ASN A 183 5.45 -13.64 29.00
CA ASN A 183 4.96 -14.33 27.80
C ASN A 183 4.89 -13.34 26.62
N TYR A 184 5.89 -12.45 26.49
CA TYR A 184 5.84 -11.30 25.58
C TYR A 184 5.45 -11.68 24.14
N GLY A 185 6.12 -12.69 23.59
CA GLY A 185 5.81 -13.20 22.25
C GLY A 185 4.43 -13.82 22.14
N ASP A 186 4.01 -14.59 23.15
CA ASP A 186 2.67 -15.20 23.15
C ASP A 186 1.56 -14.15 23.31
N ASP A 187 1.79 -13.05 24.02
CA ASP A 187 0.86 -11.92 24.09
C ASP A 187 0.68 -11.27 22.72
N ILE A 188 1.77 -11.05 21.96
CA ILE A 188 1.71 -10.55 20.58
C ILE A 188 0.89 -11.49 19.72
N LEU A 189 1.18 -12.80 19.79
CA LEU A 189 0.43 -13.80 19.03
C LEU A 189 -1.03 -13.88 19.45
N SER A 190 -1.36 -13.61 20.72
CA SER A 190 -2.74 -13.55 21.20
C SER A 190 -3.50 -12.37 20.58
N ILE A 191 -2.90 -11.17 20.57
CA ILE A 191 -3.52 -10.00 19.92
C ILE A 191 -3.63 -10.24 18.40
N TYR A 192 -2.64 -10.90 17.80
CA TYR A 192 -2.68 -11.25 16.39
C TYR A 192 -3.80 -12.25 16.07
N ARG A 193 -4.06 -13.25 16.93
CA ARG A 193 -5.26 -14.12 16.82
C ARG A 193 -6.55 -13.31 16.87
N GLU A 194 -6.66 -12.38 17.81
CA GLU A 194 -7.85 -11.50 17.88
C GLU A 194 -8.01 -10.67 16.59
N MET A 195 -6.92 -10.19 16.00
CA MET A 195 -6.92 -9.45 14.75
C MET A 195 -7.35 -10.33 13.57
N GLN A 196 -6.88 -11.58 13.51
CA GLN A 196 -7.32 -12.57 12.51
C GLN A 196 -8.81 -12.94 12.68
N ASP A 197 -9.26 -13.15 13.92
CA ASP A 197 -10.65 -13.46 14.24
C ASP A 197 -11.58 -12.27 13.94
N PHE A 198 -11.09 -11.05 14.09
CA PHE A 198 -11.80 -9.85 13.66
C PHE A 198 -11.87 -9.78 12.13
N ALA A 199 -10.73 -9.94 11.46
CA ALA A 199 -10.62 -9.90 10.01
C ALA A 199 -11.51 -10.95 9.32
N SER A 200 -11.59 -12.18 9.85
CA SER A 200 -12.43 -13.25 9.31
C SER A 200 -13.94 -13.00 9.46
N LYS A 201 -14.34 -12.13 10.41
CA LYS A 201 -15.72 -11.69 10.61
C LYS A 201 -16.07 -10.45 9.82
N MET A 202 -15.06 -9.71 9.32
CA MET A 202 -15.32 -8.68 8.34
C MET A 202 -15.91 -9.37 7.10
N LYS A 203 -16.98 -8.81 6.53
CA LYS A 203 -17.34 -9.17 5.15
C LYS A 203 -16.04 -9.06 4.33
N PRO A 204 -15.75 -10.04 3.44
CA PRO A 204 -14.51 -10.01 2.69
C PRO A 204 -14.33 -8.60 2.13
N PRO A 205 -13.22 -7.92 2.42
CA PRO A 205 -12.79 -6.83 1.54
C PRO A 205 -12.85 -7.44 0.14
N VAL A 206 -13.41 -6.72 -0.84
CA VAL A 206 -13.32 -7.17 -2.23
C VAL A 206 -11.85 -7.48 -2.48
N GLU A 207 -11.50 -8.76 -2.60
CA GLU A 207 -10.12 -9.23 -2.67
C GLU A 207 -9.59 -8.72 -4.01
N ASN A 208 -8.56 -7.88 -3.95
CA ASN A 208 -7.86 -7.40 -5.13
C ASN A 208 -6.43 -7.97 -5.10
N GLU A 209 -6.29 -9.21 -5.57
CA GLU A 209 -5.01 -9.94 -5.72
C GLU A 209 -4.41 -9.74 -7.12
N GLY A 210 -3.48 -8.80 -7.26
CA GLY A 210 -2.81 -8.53 -8.55
C GLY A 210 -1.77 -7.43 -8.41
N SER A 211 -0.74 -7.72 -7.62
CA SER A 211 0.38 -6.84 -7.30
C SER A 211 1.40 -6.78 -8.45
N ILE A 212 1.66 -5.59 -8.99
CA ILE A 212 2.89 -5.26 -9.74
C ILE A 212 3.70 -4.29 -8.87
N THR A 213 4.95 -4.64 -8.50
CA THR A 213 5.90 -3.73 -7.82
C THR A 213 7.14 -3.51 -8.69
N LEU A 214 7.45 -2.26 -8.99
CA LEU A 214 8.75 -1.80 -9.49
C LEU A 214 9.49 -1.00 -8.39
N PRO A 215 10.84 -0.96 -8.40
CA PRO A 215 11.66 -0.60 -7.24
C PRO A 215 11.77 0.93 -7.04
N SER A 216 11.80 1.41 -5.80
CA SER A 216 12.05 2.83 -5.47
C SER A 216 13.31 3.07 -4.63
N LYS A 217 14.03 4.13 -4.98
CA LYS A 217 14.90 4.92 -4.11
C LYS A 217 14.01 5.86 -3.28
N ASP A 218 14.32 6.06 -2.01
CA ASP A 218 13.79 7.20 -1.27
C ASP A 218 14.86 8.30 -1.31
N PRO A 219 14.59 9.47 -1.92
CA PRO A 219 14.69 10.71 -1.13
C PRO A 219 13.85 11.87 -1.70
N ASN A 220 12.75 12.28 -1.06
CA ASN A 220 12.22 13.63 -1.28
C ASN A 220 11.38 14.15 -0.11
N PRO A 221 11.64 15.35 0.45
CA PRO A 221 10.68 15.98 1.35
C PRO A 221 9.36 16.20 0.59
N PHE A 222 8.24 15.94 1.27
CA PHE A 222 6.93 16.10 0.65
C PHE A 222 6.75 17.53 0.08
N PRO A 223 6.12 17.71 -1.09
CA PRO A 223 6.06 19.01 -1.75
C PRO A 223 5.42 20.09 -0.90
N SER A 224 6.07 21.26 -0.86
CA SER A 224 5.63 22.40 -0.04
C SER A 224 4.37 23.09 -0.56
N ASP A 225 3.97 22.81 -1.80
CA ASP A 225 2.86 23.45 -2.51
C ASP A 225 1.68 22.51 -2.79
N VAL A 226 1.68 21.31 -2.20
CA VAL A 226 0.56 20.37 -2.26
C VAL A 226 0.10 20.11 -0.83
N SER A 227 -1.05 20.67 -0.45
CA SER A 227 -1.61 20.44 0.88
C SER A 227 -2.27 19.06 0.97
N LYS A 228 -2.38 18.50 2.18
CA LYS A 228 -3.08 17.23 2.46
C LYS A 228 -4.55 17.20 2.00
N ASN A 229 -5.16 18.37 1.82
CA ASN A 229 -6.54 18.51 1.38
C ASN A 229 -6.65 18.70 -0.15
N ASN A 230 -5.53 18.69 -0.88
CA ASN A 230 -5.53 18.80 -2.33
C ASN A 230 -5.95 17.45 -2.96
N GLU A 231 -6.82 17.49 -3.97
CA GLU A 231 -7.31 16.28 -4.66
C GLU A 231 -6.19 15.42 -5.28
N ALA A 232 -5.04 16.03 -5.60
CA ALA A 232 -3.89 15.33 -6.17
C ALA A 232 -2.87 14.91 -5.11
N TYR A 233 -3.13 15.13 -3.81
CA TYR A 233 -2.17 14.84 -2.74
C TYR A 233 -1.73 13.37 -2.75
N GLU A 234 -2.67 12.44 -2.81
CA GLU A 234 -2.39 11.00 -2.81
C GLU A 234 -1.60 10.58 -4.05
N ALA A 235 -2.05 11.03 -5.23
CA ALA A 235 -1.37 10.73 -6.49
C ALA A 235 0.06 11.30 -6.55
N VAL A 236 0.26 12.51 -6.03
CA VAL A 236 1.57 13.15 -5.90
C VAL A 236 2.47 12.37 -4.95
N GLN A 237 1.95 11.98 -3.78
CA GLN A 237 2.68 11.17 -2.81
C GLN A 237 3.09 9.83 -3.42
N PHE A 238 2.16 9.18 -4.11
CA PHE A 238 2.39 7.91 -4.79
C PHE A 238 3.52 8.04 -5.81
N PHE A 239 3.49 9.05 -6.69
CA PHE A 239 4.52 9.18 -7.71
C PHE A 239 5.88 9.65 -7.20
N LEU A 240 5.94 10.43 -6.12
CA LEU A 240 7.22 10.77 -5.48
C LEU A 240 7.85 9.54 -4.84
N LYS A 241 7.06 8.76 -4.09
CA LYS A 241 7.53 7.56 -3.40
C LYS A 241 8.04 6.47 -4.35
N ASN A 242 7.53 6.46 -5.58
CA ASN A 242 7.89 5.49 -6.62
C ASN A 242 8.86 6.06 -7.67
N ASP A 243 9.54 7.18 -7.39
CA ASP A 243 10.50 7.85 -8.31
C ASP A 243 9.95 8.14 -9.72
N VAL A 244 8.65 8.32 -9.84
CA VAL A 244 8.00 8.67 -11.11
C VAL A 244 8.07 10.19 -11.33
N ILE A 245 8.02 10.98 -10.25
CA ILE A 245 8.23 12.44 -10.30
C ILE A 245 9.26 12.86 -9.26
N ASP A 246 10.13 13.79 -9.64
CA ASP A 246 11.14 14.37 -8.74
C ASP A 246 10.69 15.70 -8.10
N GLY A 247 9.70 16.37 -8.70
CA GLY A 247 9.36 17.76 -8.33
C GLY A 247 10.45 18.77 -8.73
N TYR A 248 10.30 20.01 -8.28
CA TYR A 248 11.25 21.11 -8.47
C TYR A 248 11.85 21.45 -7.12
N ASP A 249 13.16 21.25 -6.96
CA ASP A 249 13.88 21.77 -5.79
C ASP A 249 14.08 23.27 -5.95
N ILE A 250 13.56 24.04 -5.00
CA ILE A 250 13.80 25.48 -4.85
C ILE A 250 14.26 25.69 -3.40
N ASP A 251 15.55 25.99 -3.25
CA ASP A 251 16.19 26.26 -1.95
C ASP A 251 16.01 25.14 -0.91
N GLY A 252 16.14 23.87 -1.33
CA GLY A 252 16.02 22.70 -0.46
C GLY A 252 14.58 22.31 -0.15
N LYS A 253 13.60 22.91 -0.84
CA LYS A 253 12.19 22.56 -0.76
C LYS A 253 11.71 22.04 -2.11
N VAL A 254 10.99 20.93 -2.07
CA VAL A 254 10.39 20.35 -3.26
C VAL A 254 9.05 21.01 -3.54
N TYR A 255 8.81 21.33 -4.81
CA TYR A 255 7.56 21.86 -5.34
C TYR A 255 7.03 20.96 -6.45
N VAL A 256 5.72 20.79 -6.53
CA VAL A 256 5.07 20.10 -7.64
C VAL A 256 4.55 21.09 -8.66
N LYS A 257 4.21 22.31 -8.29
CA LYS A 257 3.52 23.30 -9.11
C LYS A 257 2.21 22.72 -9.68
N PRO A 258 1.28 22.28 -8.83
CA PRO A 258 0.11 21.49 -9.24
C PRO A 258 -0.81 22.23 -10.22
N TYR A 259 -0.83 23.56 -10.18
CA TYR A 259 -1.69 24.41 -11.00
C TYR A 259 -1.02 24.91 -12.29
N ASP A 260 0.29 24.68 -12.46
CA ASP A 260 0.99 25.03 -13.69
C ASP A 260 0.59 24.06 -14.81
N ASN A 261 0.46 24.57 -16.04
CA ASN A 261 0.23 23.71 -17.19
C ASN A 261 1.45 22.81 -17.46
N ILE A 262 1.21 21.51 -17.58
CA ILE A 262 2.25 20.52 -17.87
C ILE A 262 2.63 20.54 -19.35
N THR A 263 3.91 20.34 -19.65
CA THR A 263 4.40 20.22 -21.02
C THR A 263 4.16 18.82 -21.58
N ARG A 264 4.15 18.70 -22.91
CA ARG A 264 4.04 17.40 -23.60
C ARG A 264 5.12 16.43 -23.16
N TYR A 265 6.36 16.88 -23.05
CA TYR A 265 7.48 16.03 -22.68
C TYR A 265 7.42 15.56 -21.22
N GLN A 266 7.03 16.45 -20.30
CA GLN A 266 6.84 16.08 -18.90
C GLN A 266 5.73 15.04 -18.73
N PHE A 267 4.60 15.18 -19.43
CA PHE A 267 3.52 14.20 -19.35
C PHE A 267 3.98 12.82 -19.84
N VAL A 268 4.69 12.76 -20.98
CA VAL A 268 5.23 11.51 -21.53
C VAL A 268 6.20 10.84 -20.58
N LYS A 269 7.13 11.59 -19.98
CA LYS A 269 8.07 11.06 -18.99
C LYS A 269 7.34 10.38 -17.83
N ILE A 270 6.36 11.07 -17.24
CA ILE A 270 5.55 10.52 -16.13
C ILE A 270 4.80 9.27 -16.57
N LEU A 271 4.13 9.29 -17.73
CA LEU A 271 3.35 8.17 -18.23
C LEU A 271 4.21 6.92 -18.46
N VAL A 272 5.36 7.08 -19.13
CA VAL A 272 6.28 5.97 -19.42
C VAL A 272 6.87 5.39 -18.14
N GLN A 273 7.32 6.24 -17.22
CA GLN A 273 7.86 5.79 -15.94
C GLN A 273 6.79 5.08 -15.10
N ALA A 274 5.61 5.68 -14.97
CA ALA A 274 4.52 5.18 -14.13
C ALA A 274 4.02 3.81 -14.57
N LEU A 275 3.93 3.57 -15.88
CA LEU A 275 3.48 2.30 -16.45
C LEU A 275 4.63 1.31 -16.69
N GLY A 276 5.87 1.68 -16.35
CA GLY A 276 7.05 0.83 -16.54
C GLY A 276 7.29 0.42 -18.01
N LEU A 277 6.87 1.26 -18.96
CA LEU A 277 6.92 0.93 -20.38
C LEU A 277 8.37 0.76 -20.83
N LYS A 278 8.58 -0.17 -21.75
CA LYS A 278 9.90 -0.45 -22.32
C LYS A 278 9.88 -0.22 -23.81
N LYS A 279 10.98 0.34 -24.31
CA LYS A 279 11.20 0.52 -25.73
C LYS A 279 11.05 -0.83 -26.44
N ASP A 280 10.30 -0.80 -27.53
CA ASP A 280 10.12 -1.91 -28.46
C ASP A 280 10.37 -1.40 -29.88
N GLY A 281 11.38 -1.94 -30.54
CA GLY A 281 11.79 -1.55 -31.89
C GLY A 281 12.40 -0.15 -32.04
N ASP A 282 12.49 0.30 -33.29
CA ASP A 282 13.02 1.61 -33.66
C ASP A 282 11.98 2.71 -33.40
N ALA A 283 12.46 3.89 -33.00
CA ALA A 283 11.62 5.05 -32.76
C ALA A 283 11.89 6.14 -33.80
N PRO A 284 10.87 6.89 -34.25
CA PRO A 284 11.09 8.08 -35.06
C PRO A 284 11.87 9.13 -34.27
N ALA A 285 12.88 9.72 -34.91
CA ALA A 285 13.61 10.85 -34.36
C ALA A 285 12.82 12.16 -34.55
N PHE A 286 12.93 13.07 -33.58
CA PHE A 286 12.34 14.40 -33.65
C PHE A 286 13.43 15.46 -33.72
N THR A 287 13.31 16.36 -34.69
CA THR A 287 14.32 17.40 -34.98
C THR A 287 14.46 18.46 -33.88
N ASP A 288 13.47 18.58 -33.00
CA ASP A 288 13.40 19.55 -31.91
C ASP A 288 13.68 18.93 -30.53
N VAL A 289 14.25 17.72 -30.48
CA VAL A 289 14.67 17.04 -29.26
C VAL A 289 16.09 16.52 -29.42
N ASN A 290 16.94 16.77 -28.43
CA ASN A 290 18.31 16.27 -28.44
C ASN A 290 18.35 14.80 -27.99
N PRO A 291 18.82 13.85 -28.82
CA PRO A 291 18.86 12.44 -28.47
C PRO A 291 19.87 12.10 -27.35
N HIS A 292 20.75 13.04 -27.00
CA HIS A 292 21.71 12.88 -25.90
C HIS A 292 21.18 13.38 -24.55
N ASP A 293 19.97 13.93 -24.49
CA ASP A 293 19.36 14.34 -23.22
C ASP A 293 19.06 13.09 -22.37
N LYS A 294 19.36 13.15 -21.07
CA LYS A 294 19.18 12.01 -20.14
C LYS A 294 17.75 11.45 -20.13
N ASP A 295 16.76 12.31 -20.36
CA ASP A 295 15.35 11.98 -20.34
C ASP A 295 14.84 11.56 -21.74
N TYR A 296 15.70 11.57 -22.78
CA TYR A 296 15.33 11.23 -24.17
C TYR A 296 14.72 9.83 -24.26
N ILE A 297 15.24 8.89 -23.47
CA ILE A 297 14.79 7.49 -23.43
C ILE A 297 13.28 7.35 -23.20
N TYR A 298 12.65 8.27 -22.45
CA TYR A 298 11.20 8.23 -22.23
C TYR A 298 10.42 8.61 -23.47
N LEU A 299 10.85 9.65 -24.19
CA LEU A 299 10.25 10.00 -25.47
C LEU A 299 10.49 8.92 -26.52
N GLU A 300 11.71 8.39 -26.57
CA GLU A 300 12.07 7.31 -27.48
C GLU A 300 11.20 6.07 -27.23
N THR A 301 11.02 5.69 -25.97
CA THR A 301 10.14 4.57 -25.58
C THR A 301 8.69 4.80 -26.01
N ALA A 302 8.13 5.98 -25.69
CA ALA A 302 6.76 6.28 -26.08
C ALA A 302 6.56 6.35 -27.61
N ALA A 303 7.58 6.80 -28.34
CA ALA A 303 7.53 6.90 -29.79
C ALA A 303 7.66 5.52 -30.46
N SER A 304 8.52 4.63 -29.93
CA SER A 304 8.66 3.26 -30.44
C SER A 304 7.36 2.45 -30.25
N LEU A 305 6.66 2.69 -29.14
CA LEU A 305 5.36 2.06 -28.83
C LEU A 305 4.17 2.73 -29.54
N GLY A 306 4.40 3.76 -30.38
CA GLY A 306 3.32 4.46 -31.08
C GLY A 306 2.40 5.32 -30.19
N ILE A 307 2.73 5.49 -28.91
CA ILE A 307 1.97 6.26 -27.93
C ILE A 307 1.97 7.74 -28.31
N VAL A 308 3.13 8.26 -28.70
CA VAL A 308 3.29 9.64 -29.16
C VAL A 308 3.57 9.72 -30.64
N LYS A 309 3.06 10.80 -31.22
CA LYS A 309 3.31 11.19 -32.61
C LYS A 309 3.78 12.64 -32.62
N GLY A 310 4.67 12.95 -33.55
CA GLY A 310 5.05 14.32 -33.87
C GLY A 310 4.23 14.88 -35.03
N SER A 311 4.52 16.12 -35.38
CA SER A 311 4.02 16.78 -36.60
C SER A 311 5.18 17.41 -37.33
N ASN A 312 5.29 17.17 -38.65
CA ASN A 312 6.36 17.69 -39.49
C ASN A 312 7.79 17.43 -38.93
N GLY A 313 8.01 16.22 -38.40
CA GLY A 313 9.30 15.83 -37.82
C GLY A 313 9.63 16.48 -36.47
N LYS A 314 8.65 17.09 -35.79
CA LYS A 314 8.79 17.73 -34.48
C LYS A 314 7.87 17.13 -33.42
N PHE A 315 8.36 17.00 -32.19
CA PHE A 315 7.58 16.51 -31.05
C PHE A 315 6.91 17.64 -30.24
N MET A 316 7.51 18.84 -30.26
CA MET A 316 7.13 20.03 -29.52
C MET A 316 7.20 19.81 -27.99
N PRO A 317 8.39 19.50 -27.43
CA PRO A 317 8.53 19.01 -26.06
C PRO A 317 8.03 19.98 -24.98
N TYR A 318 8.23 21.28 -25.19
CA TYR A 318 7.95 22.33 -24.19
C TYR A 318 6.56 22.97 -24.33
N GLU A 319 5.80 22.59 -25.38
CA GLU A 319 4.43 23.05 -25.56
C GLU A 319 3.53 22.49 -24.46
N LYS A 320 2.56 23.30 -24.03
CA LYS A 320 1.57 22.87 -23.04
C LYS A 320 0.64 21.83 -23.67
N ILE A 321 0.38 20.75 -22.95
CA ILE A 321 -0.41 19.65 -23.50
C ILE A 321 -1.92 19.90 -23.31
N LYS A 322 -2.67 19.70 -24.39
CA LYS A 322 -4.14 19.73 -24.39
C LYS A 322 -4.71 18.41 -23.89
N ARG A 323 -5.91 18.45 -23.31
CA ARG A 323 -6.59 17.25 -22.76
C ARG A 323 -6.90 16.19 -23.80
N GLU A 324 -7.23 16.56 -25.04
CA GLU A 324 -7.43 15.61 -26.14
C GLU A 324 -6.16 14.82 -26.49
N HIS A 325 -5.00 15.48 -26.42
CA HIS A 325 -3.71 14.81 -26.64
C HIS A 325 -3.37 13.86 -25.49
N ILE A 326 -3.69 14.23 -24.24
CA ILE A 326 -3.55 13.32 -23.09
C ILE A 326 -4.43 12.09 -23.30
N ALA A 327 -5.70 12.25 -23.70
CA ALA A 327 -6.59 11.13 -23.94
C ALA A 327 -6.05 10.18 -25.00
N ALA A 328 -5.55 10.72 -26.11
CA ALA A 328 -4.93 9.91 -27.16
C ALA A 328 -3.68 9.14 -26.67
N MET A 329 -2.82 9.78 -25.87
CA MET A 329 -1.62 9.13 -25.32
C MET A 329 -1.96 8.05 -24.30
N VAL A 330 -2.89 8.33 -23.38
CA VAL A 330 -3.34 7.36 -22.37
C VAL A 330 -3.97 6.17 -23.06
N TYR A 331 -4.96 6.38 -23.94
CA TYR A 331 -5.65 5.31 -24.65
C TYR A 331 -4.68 4.36 -25.36
N ARG A 332 -3.71 4.90 -26.11
CA ARG A 332 -2.69 4.10 -26.80
C ARG A 332 -1.75 3.38 -25.83
N ALA A 333 -1.36 4.03 -24.74
CA ALA A 333 -0.46 3.43 -23.75
C ALA A 333 -1.12 2.27 -22.98
N THR A 334 -2.45 2.24 -22.91
CA THR A 334 -3.20 1.31 -22.07
C THR A 334 -4.08 0.35 -22.86
N GLU A 335 -4.10 0.41 -24.18
CA GLU A 335 -4.94 -0.46 -25.03
C GLU A 335 -4.67 -1.96 -24.82
N GLN A 336 -3.44 -2.32 -24.44
CA GLN A 336 -3.05 -3.69 -24.12
C GLN A 336 -3.14 -4.01 -22.62
N LEU A 337 -3.34 -2.99 -21.78
CA LEU A 337 -3.37 -3.12 -20.31
C LEU A 337 -4.80 -3.09 -19.76
N LEU A 338 -5.73 -2.48 -20.50
CA LEU A 338 -7.13 -2.32 -20.15
C LEU A 338 -7.99 -2.95 -21.25
N ASP A 339 -9.00 -3.74 -20.85
CA ASP A 339 -10.01 -4.22 -21.78
C ASP A 339 -11.07 -3.14 -21.95
N TYR A 340 -10.89 -2.27 -22.94
CA TYR A 340 -11.86 -1.23 -23.25
C TYR A 340 -13.19 -1.78 -23.80
N ASN A 341 -13.23 -3.03 -24.27
CA ASN A 341 -14.45 -3.61 -24.85
C ASN A 341 -15.53 -3.87 -23.79
N GLN A 342 -15.15 -4.03 -22.51
CA GLN A 342 -16.11 -4.13 -21.41
C GLN A 342 -17.01 -2.88 -21.29
N TYR A 343 -16.57 -1.74 -21.83
CA TYR A 343 -17.32 -0.48 -21.85
C TYR A 343 -18.02 -0.21 -23.20
N SER A 344 -18.02 -1.19 -24.11
CA SER A 344 -18.70 -1.05 -25.40
C SER A 344 -20.19 -0.73 -25.19
N GLY A 345 -20.66 0.34 -25.82
CA GLY A 345 -22.03 0.86 -25.65
C GLY A 345 -22.24 1.74 -24.41
N GLN A 346 -21.20 1.94 -23.60
CA GLN A 346 -21.18 2.85 -22.44
C GLN A 346 -20.27 4.06 -22.68
N GLU A 347 -19.88 4.32 -23.93
CA GLU A 347 -18.99 5.40 -24.30
C GLU A 347 -19.56 6.75 -23.84
N LYS A 348 -18.75 7.54 -23.12
CA LYS A 348 -19.19 8.84 -22.63
C LYS A 348 -19.19 9.85 -23.76
N ALA A 349 -20.34 10.44 -24.03
CA ALA A 349 -20.48 11.54 -24.98
C ALA A 349 -20.42 12.89 -24.27
N PHE A 350 -19.63 13.82 -24.82
CA PHE A 350 -19.51 15.18 -24.33
C PHE A 350 -19.95 16.15 -25.43
N LYS A 351 -20.64 17.24 -25.04
CA LYS A 351 -21.19 18.21 -26.01
C LYS A 351 -20.11 18.96 -26.79
N ASP A 352 -18.93 19.12 -26.19
CA ASP A 352 -17.81 19.86 -26.72
C ASP A 352 -16.78 18.98 -27.45
N VAL A 353 -17.07 17.69 -27.66
CA VAL A 353 -16.22 16.77 -28.40
C VAL A 353 -16.89 16.39 -29.71
N ASN A 354 -16.28 16.79 -30.83
CA ASN A 354 -16.75 16.42 -32.16
C ASN A 354 -16.55 14.92 -32.40
N THR A 355 -17.61 14.20 -32.76
CA THR A 355 -17.58 12.75 -33.03
C THR A 355 -16.75 12.36 -34.25
N SER A 356 -16.47 13.32 -35.14
CA SER A 356 -15.56 13.13 -36.29
C SER A 356 -14.09 13.46 -35.96
N SER A 357 -13.79 13.88 -34.72
CA SER A 357 -12.41 14.13 -34.28
C SER A 357 -11.64 12.82 -34.16
N GLU A 358 -10.37 12.82 -34.55
CA GLU A 358 -9.46 11.68 -34.34
C GLU A 358 -9.28 11.32 -32.85
N PHE A 359 -9.60 12.24 -31.94
CA PHE A 359 -9.53 12.04 -30.49
C PHE A 359 -10.83 11.52 -29.88
N TYR A 360 -11.93 11.47 -30.64
CA TYR A 360 -13.24 11.13 -30.11
C TYR A 360 -13.25 9.76 -29.41
N GLU A 361 -12.72 8.73 -30.08
CA GLU A 361 -12.67 7.37 -29.55
C GLU A 361 -11.84 7.31 -28.25
N ALA A 362 -10.65 7.90 -28.27
CA ALA A 362 -9.76 7.90 -27.10
C ALA A 362 -10.41 8.61 -25.91
N ILE A 363 -11.09 9.73 -26.15
CA ILE A 363 -11.82 10.47 -25.12
C ILE A 363 -12.98 9.63 -24.59
N SER A 364 -13.84 9.13 -25.47
CA SER A 364 -15.08 8.47 -25.08
C SER A 364 -14.84 7.15 -24.34
N LYS A 365 -13.91 6.32 -24.82
CA LYS A 365 -13.52 5.05 -24.17
C LYS A 365 -12.76 5.25 -22.87
N SER A 366 -11.79 6.18 -22.84
CA SER A 366 -11.05 6.48 -21.60
C SER A 366 -11.93 7.08 -20.52
N SER A 367 -12.94 7.87 -20.90
CA SER A 367 -13.93 8.38 -19.96
C SER A 367 -14.92 7.33 -19.49
N ALA A 368 -15.36 6.41 -20.37
CA ALA A 368 -16.19 5.29 -19.96
C ALA A 368 -15.47 4.35 -18.97
N ALA A 369 -14.18 4.11 -19.20
CA ALA A 369 -13.33 3.34 -18.30
C ALA A 369 -13.00 4.06 -16.97
N GLY A 370 -13.38 5.34 -16.81
CA GLY A 370 -13.13 6.12 -15.59
C GLY A 370 -11.68 6.62 -15.43
N VAL A 371 -10.80 6.38 -16.40
CA VAL A 371 -9.39 6.79 -16.32
C VAL A 371 -9.18 8.27 -16.68
N ILE A 372 -10.12 8.86 -17.43
CA ILE A 372 -10.13 10.31 -17.73
C ILE A 372 -11.52 10.89 -17.53
N ASN A 373 -11.65 11.80 -16.57
CA ASN A 373 -12.92 12.50 -16.32
C ASN A 373 -13.01 13.81 -17.12
N GLY A 374 -14.21 14.18 -17.55
CA GLY A 374 -14.52 15.51 -18.04
C GLY A 374 -14.52 16.57 -16.91
N PHE A 375 -14.64 17.84 -17.26
CA PHE A 375 -14.88 18.91 -16.29
C PHE A 375 -16.30 18.84 -15.71
N SER A 376 -17.22 18.24 -16.45
CA SER A 376 -18.57 17.90 -15.98
C SER A 376 -19.07 16.65 -16.71
N GLU A 377 -20.30 16.25 -16.43
CA GLU A 377 -20.98 15.17 -17.16
C GLU A 377 -21.13 15.43 -18.66
N ILE A 378 -21.10 16.70 -19.08
CA ILE A 378 -21.37 17.10 -20.48
C ILE A 378 -20.21 17.84 -21.16
N GLU A 379 -19.15 18.19 -20.43
CA GLU A 379 -18.01 18.95 -20.93
C GLU A 379 -16.68 18.23 -20.64
N PHE A 380 -15.91 17.94 -21.69
CA PHE A 380 -14.59 17.33 -21.57
C PHE A 380 -13.45 18.35 -21.55
N GLY A 381 -13.59 19.44 -22.31
CA GLY A 381 -12.60 20.47 -22.55
C GLY A 381 -11.42 19.99 -23.42
N PRO A 382 -11.62 19.48 -24.64
CA PRO A 382 -10.58 18.82 -25.44
C PRO A 382 -9.38 19.73 -25.75
N THR A 383 -9.65 21.01 -26.03
CA THR A 383 -8.63 22.00 -26.41
C THR A 383 -8.03 22.75 -25.22
N LYS A 384 -8.53 22.53 -23.99
CA LYS A 384 -8.00 23.14 -22.77
C LYS A 384 -6.68 22.48 -22.39
N TYR A 385 -5.73 23.28 -21.91
CA TYR A 385 -4.47 22.78 -21.36
C TYR A 385 -4.71 22.07 -20.03
N ALA A 386 -3.94 21.02 -19.77
CA ALA A 386 -3.98 20.30 -18.50
C ALA A 386 -2.96 20.86 -17.52
N THR A 387 -3.36 21.00 -16.25
CA THR A 387 -2.43 21.29 -15.17
C THR A 387 -1.58 20.06 -14.83
N ARG A 388 -0.47 20.26 -14.11
CA ARG A 388 0.38 19.16 -13.67
C ARG A 388 -0.34 18.19 -12.75
N ALA A 389 -1.17 18.70 -11.84
CA ALA A 389 -2.02 17.88 -10.98
C ALA A 389 -3.04 17.05 -11.79
N GLN A 390 -3.67 17.64 -12.80
CA GLN A 390 -4.62 16.91 -13.65
C GLN A 390 -3.93 15.78 -14.43
N GLY A 391 -2.74 16.04 -14.99
CA GLY A 391 -1.96 15.01 -15.67
C GLY A 391 -1.56 13.86 -14.74
N ILE A 392 -1.09 14.17 -13.53
CA ILE A 392 -0.77 13.21 -12.47
C ILE A 392 -2.00 12.38 -12.10
N MET A 393 -3.14 13.03 -11.82
CA MET A 393 -4.37 12.33 -11.43
C MET A 393 -4.89 11.39 -12.51
N ILE A 394 -4.73 11.73 -13.79
CA ILE A 394 -5.12 10.84 -14.89
C ILE A 394 -4.26 9.57 -14.87
N ILE A 395 -2.93 9.70 -14.76
CA ILE A 395 -2.03 8.54 -14.74
C ILE A 395 -2.26 7.69 -13.48
N TYR A 396 -2.56 8.34 -12.34
CA TYR A 396 -2.91 7.63 -11.11
C TYR A 396 -4.18 6.78 -11.27
N ARG A 397 -5.26 7.35 -11.83
CA ARG A 397 -6.50 6.60 -12.13
C ARG A 397 -6.28 5.47 -13.13
N VAL A 398 -5.37 5.65 -14.10
CA VAL A 398 -4.98 4.55 -15.00
C VAL A 398 -4.41 3.38 -14.20
N ILE A 399 -3.49 3.64 -13.27
CA ILE A 399 -2.90 2.60 -12.43
C ILE A 399 -3.95 1.93 -11.56
N GLU A 400 -4.83 2.71 -10.92
CA GLU A 400 -5.95 2.17 -10.14
C GLU A 400 -6.82 1.27 -11.02
N LYS A 401 -7.12 1.68 -12.25
CA LYS A 401 -7.97 0.91 -13.17
C LYS A 401 -7.33 -0.38 -13.67
N ILE A 402 -6.03 -0.35 -13.96
CA ILE A 402 -5.28 -1.56 -14.32
C ILE A 402 -5.31 -2.54 -13.16
N ASN A 403 -5.11 -2.05 -11.93
CA ASN A 403 -5.15 -2.90 -10.73
C ASN A 403 -6.56 -3.46 -10.49
N GLU A 404 -7.63 -2.66 -10.63
CA GLU A 404 -9.01 -3.14 -10.52
C GLU A 404 -9.30 -4.28 -11.51
N GLN A 405 -8.85 -4.12 -12.77
CA GLN A 405 -9.08 -5.11 -13.81
C GLN A 405 -8.25 -6.38 -13.62
N ALA A 406 -7.01 -6.28 -13.15
CA ALA A 406 -6.17 -7.44 -12.85
C ALA A 406 -6.78 -8.35 -11.77
N ASN A 407 -7.72 -7.80 -11.01
CA ASN A 407 -8.30 -8.39 -9.82
C ASN A 407 -9.79 -8.76 -9.96
N SER A 408 -10.36 -8.56 -11.16
CA SER A 408 -11.72 -8.92 -11.55
C SER A 408 -11.69 -10.16 -12.42
#